data_AF-A0AA43P4X6-F1
#
_entry.id   AF-A0AA43P4X6-F1
#
_cell.length_a   1.000
_cell.length_b   1.000
_cell.length_c   1.000
_cell.angle_alpha   90.00
_cell.angle_beta   90.00
_cell.angle_gamma   90.00
#
_symmetry.space_group_name_H-M   'P 1'
#
loop_
_entity.id
_entity.type
_entity.pdbx_description
1 polymer ?
#
loop_
_entity_poly.entity_id
_entity_poly.type
_entity_poly.pdbx_seq_one_letter_code
_entity_poly.pdbx_strand_id
1 'polypeptide(L)'
;MPSQATILVQRGLVKAETATQKDWQTIDSLRDKRFSLPLEWERIQQILTNHPSIRPYLYLSTGLDGLVLLNTDTGETASAQPLIFEILSNENDTMFQMVEQYVCRWDETTPTKTLIRQGRIDEAKQQIEHATMLAPTALMELVYQLVPWKELADGQYQRLTALNVRKNEEYPTRQFDRHLVRLLRQTKPCVGGEGSLERTFDKPITVYRGEIDKSVHFGLSWTTSLNVAQKFAERFGKEGTIYSLVLKPEEILAAYADDGEQEVLAKVDASRVEVV
;
A
#
# COMPACT_ATOMS: atom_id res chain seq x y z
N MET A 1 19.49 1.54 -20.15
CA MET A 1 18.56 1.22 -19.05
C MET A 1 18.68 2.32 -18.00
N PRO A 2 17.61 2.73 -17.32
CA PRO A 2 17.72 3.75 -16.27
C PRO A 2 18.68 3.29 -15.17
N SER A 3 19.41 4.23 -14.58
CA SER A 3 20.27 3.94 -13.43
C SER A 3 19.41 3.48 -12.24
N GLN A 4 19.97 2.66 -11.37
CA GLN A 4 19.29 2.15 -10.19
C GLN A 4 18.75 3.27 -9.29
N ALA A 5 19.55 4.33 -9.09
CA ALA A 5 19.11 5.55 -8.40
C ALA A 5 17.84 6.14 -9.02
N THR A 6 17.74 6.13 -10.36
CA THR A 6 16.54 6.60 -11.07
C THR A 6 15.32 5.71 -10.82
N ILE A 7 15.49 4.39 -10.69
CA ILE A 7 14.38 3.45 -10.41
C ILE A 7 13.85 3.66 -8.99
N LEU A 8 14.74 3.80 -8.00
CA LEU A 8 14.35 4.02 -6.61
C LEU A 8 13.64 5.38 -6.45
N VAL A 9 14.14 6.45 -7.08
CA VAL A 9 13.49 7.78 -7.08
C VAL A 9 12.08 7.71 -7.66
N GLN A 10 11.89 6.97 -8.77
CA GLN A 10 10.57 6.76 -9.39
C GLN A 10 9.59 5.96 -8.50
N ARG A 11 10.10 5.26 -7.49
CA ARG A 11 9.35 4.49 -6.50
C ARG A 11 9.21 5.20 -5.16
N GLY A 12 9.69 6.45 -5.08
CA GLY A 12 9.60 7.28 -3.88
C GLY A 12 10.72 7.10 -2.87
N LEU A 13 11.79 6.36 -3.21
CA LEU A 13 12.95 6.11 -2.35
C LEU A 13 14.18 6.87 -2.86
N VAL A 14 14.72 7.79 -2.06
CA VAL A 14 15.89 8.60 -2.44
C VAL A 14 16.90 8.64 -1.32
N LYS A 15 18.19 8.52 -1.62
CA LYS A 15 19.23 8.61 -0.60
C LYS A 15 19.19 10.01 0.04
N ALA A 16 18.96 10.10 1.35
CA ALA A 16 18.73 11.35 2.06
C ALA A 16 19.93 12.31 1.97
N GLU A 17 21.14 11.77 1.95
CA GLU A 17 22.40 12.51 1.84
C GLU A 17 22.60 13.19 0.47
N THR A 18 22.02 12.61 -0.59
CA THR A 18 22.17 13.10 -1.96
C THR A 18 20.87 13.63 -2.54
N ALA A 19 19.80 13.69 -1.74
CA ALA A 19 18.49 14.11 -2.20
C ALA A 19 18.53 15.57 -2.65
N THR A 20 18.09 15.81 -3.87
CA THR A 20 17.97 17.15 -4.44
C THR A 20 16.52 17.62 -4.40
N GLN A 21 16.30 18.92 -4.61
CA GLN A 21 14.97 19.48 -4.78
C GLN A 21 14.20 18.83 -5.95
N LYS A 22 14.91 18.39 -7.00
CA LYS A 22 14.30 17.71 -8.15
C LYS A 22 13.82 16.30 -7.78
N ASP A 23 14.60 15.59 -6.97
CA ASP A 23 14.20 14.28 -6.44
C ASP A 23 12.96 14.46 -5.55
N TRP A 24 12.98 15.47 -4.68
CA TRP A 24 11.82 15.86 -3.87
C TRP A 24 10.57 16.10 -4.72
N GLN A 25 10.65 16.95 -5.76
CA GLN A 25 9.53 17.22 -6.66
C GLN A 25 9.00 15.94 -7.34
N THR A 26 9.90 15.02 -7.69
CA THR A 26 9.53 13.75 -8.31
C THR A 26 8.72 12.90 -7.34
N ILE A 27 9.19 12.70 -6.11
CA ILE A 27 8.46 11.89 -5.13
C ILE A 27 7.17 12.60 -4.70
N ASP A 28 7.23 13.90 -4.47
CA ASP A 28 6.10 14.70 -4.04
C ASP A 28 4.96 14.68 -5.09
N SER A 29 5.30 14.52 -6.38
CA SER A 29 4.31 14.32 -7.47
C SER A 29 3.59 12.97 -7.43
N LEU A 30 4.15 11.96 -6.76
CA LEU A 30 3.54 10.64 -6.60
C LEU A 30 2.50 10.62 -5.48
N ARG A 31 2.55 11.59 -4.56
CA ARG A 31 1.68 11.68 -3.39
C ARG A 31 0.30 12.22 -3.75
N ASP A 32 -0.75 11.71 -3.11
CA ASP A 32 -2.08 12.33 -3.21
C ASP A 32 -2.12 13.63 -2.38
N LYS A 33 -2.12 14.77 -3.08
CA LYS A 33 -2.15 16.12 -2.48
C LYS A 33 -3.37 16.38 -1.59
N ARG A 34 -4.41 15.55 -1.68
CA ARG A 34 -5.61 15.62 -0.85
C ARG A 34 -5.33 15.26 0.62
N PHE A 35 -4.33 14.42 0.83
CA PHE A 35 -3.99 13.80 2.12
C PHE A 35 -2.63 14.24 2.65
N SER A 36 -1.79 14.69 1.74
CA SER A 36 -0.45 15.17 2.03
C SER A 36 -0.48 16.59 2.54
N LEU A 37 0.01 16.84 3.76
CA LEU A 37 0.47 18.18 4.12
C LEU A 37 1.50 18.65 3.09
N PRO A 38 1.44 19.92 2.62
CA PRO A 38 2.51 20.50 1.82
C PRO A 38 3.79 20.45 2.66
N LEU A 39 4.74 19.66 2.20
CA LEU A 39 6.06 19.58 2.80
C LEU A 39 6.98 20.37 1.89
N GLU A 40 7.30 21.58 2.30
CA GLU A 40 8.27 22.39 1.57
C GLU A 40 9.67 21.81 1.72
N TRP A 41 10.50 21.96 0.69
CA TRP A 41 11.87 21.44 0.70
C TRP A 41 12.66 21.94 1.92
N GLU A 42 12.46 23.18 2.33
CA GLU A 42 13.07 23.76 3.53
C GLU A 42 12.67 23.01 4.81
N ARG A 43 11.42 22.53 4.89
CA ARG A 43 10.95 21.75 6.03
C ARG A 43 11.58 20.36 6.05
N ILE A 44 11.77 19.76 4.88
CA ILE A 44 12.51 18.49 4.73
C ILE A 44 13.95 18.67 5.18
N GLN A 45 14.62 19.74 4.72
CA GLN A 45 15.99 20.04 5.15
C GLN A 45 16.08 20.27 6.66
N GLN A 46 15.08 20.89 7.30
CA GLN A 46 15.01 21.02 8.76
C GLN A 46 14.88 19.66 9.45
N ILE A 47 13.97 18.79 8.98
CA ILE A 47 13.79 17.45 9.57
C ILE A 47 15.08 16.63 9.41
N LEU A 48 15.67 16.63 8.21
CA LEU A 48 16.96 16.02 7.98
C LEU A 48 17.95 16.56 9.02
N THR A 49 18.16 17.89 9.07
CA THR A 49 19.06 18.57 10.01
C THR A 49 18.89 18.11 11.46
N ASN A 50 17.64 17.99 11.93
CA ASN A 50 17.32 17.60 13.30
C ASN A 50 17.53 16.11 13.60
N HIS A 51 17.55 15.25 12.58
CA HIS A 51 17.66 13.80 12.72
C HIS A 51 18.85 13.23 11.93
N PRO A 52 20.11 13.63 12.24
CA PRO A 52 21.28 13.21 11.46
C PRO A 52 21.63 11.73 11.57
N SER A 53 21.25 11.05 12.66
CA SER A 53 21.46 9.61 12.86
C SER A 53 20.49 8.72 12.08
N ILE A 54 19.35 9.27 11.62
CA ILE A 54 18.27 8.55 10.92
C ILE A 54 18.52 8.58 9.38
N ARG A 55 19.73 8.95 8.90
CA ARG A 55 19.97 9.35 7.50
C ARG A 55 20.84 8.42 6.66
N PRO A 56 20.18 7.64 5.82
CA PRO A 56 20.64 7.32 4.48
C PRO A 56 19.50 7.35 3.45
N TYR A 57 18.19 7.23 3.74
CA TYR A 57 17.11 7.30 2.73
C TYR A 57 15.85 8.08 3.18
N LEU A 58 15.18 8.68 2.19
CA LEU A 58 13.90 9.36 2.26
C LEU A 58 12.86 8.44 1.60
N TYR A 59 11.80 8.07 2.31
CA TYR A 59 10.61 7.45 1.74
C TYR A 59 9.37 8.26 2.09
N LEU A 60 8.77 8.91 1.10
CA LEU A 60 7.45 9.49 1.34
C LEU A 60 6.43 8.37 1.20
N SER A 61 5.80 8.00 2.32
CA SER A 61 4.54 7.27 2.21
C SER A 61 3.62 8.09 1.31
N THR A 62 3.07 7.38 0.35
CA THR A 62 2.22 7.93 -0.69
C THR A 62 0.74 7.95 -0.26
N GLY A 63 0.45 7.49 0.97
CA GLY A 63 -0.83 7.53 1.67
C GLY A 63 -0.98 8.71 2.65
N LEU A 64 -1.81 8.55 3.70
CA LEU A 64 -2.03 9.59 4.73
C LEU A 64 -0.92 9.65 5.77
N ASP A 65 -0.22 8.54 6.00
CA ASP A 65 0.97 8.53 6.83
C ASP A 65 2.00 9.47 6.18
N GLY A 66 2.54 10.41 6.94
CA GLY A 66 3.40 11.47 6.40
C GLY A 66 4.69 10.98 5.73
N LEU A 67 5.59 11.93 5.47
CA LEU A 67 6.98 11.60 5.14
C LEU A 67 7.55 10.64 6.18
N VAL A 68 8.07 9.50 5.73
CA VAL A 68 8.83 8.55 6.53
C VAL A 68 10.31 8.66 6.14
N LEU A 69 11.10 9.30 6.98
CA LEU A 69 12.56 9.14 6.86
C LEU A 69 12.89 7.70 7.23
N LEU A 70 13.70 7.03 6.42
CA LEU A 70 14.12 5.66 6.65
C LEU A 70 15.63 5.59 6.70
N ASN A 71 16.14 5.17 7.85
CA ASN A 71 17.47 4.62 7.97
C ASN A 71 17.51 3.19 7.43
N THR A 72 18.30 2.94 6.40
CA THR A 72 18.56 1.61 5.83
C THR A 72 19.94 1.08 6.21
N ASP A 73 20.67 1.77 7.08
CA ASP A 73 21.91 1.30 7.72
C ASP A 73 21.67 0.99 9.22
N THR A 74 20.63 1.60 9.82
CA THR A 74 20.21 1.39 11.22
C THR A 74 18.73 1.05 11.36
N GLY A 75 17.99 1.00 10.26
CA GLY A 75 16.56 0.72 10.29
C GLY A 75 15.64 1.82 10.86
N GLU A 76 16.16 2.83 11.56
CA GLU A 76 15.37 3.87 12.24
C GLU A 76 14.39 4.60 11.30
N THR A 77 13.19 4.93 11.78
CA THR A 77 12.24 5.75 11.01
C THR A 77 11.83 7.02 11.75
N ALA A 78 11.56 8.10 11.00
CA ALA A 78 10.97 9.32 11.54
C ALA A 78 9.79 9.77 10.67
N SER A 79 8.62 9.95 11.29
CA SER A 79 7.43 10.49 10.63
C SER A 79 7.35 12.01 10.79
N ALA A 80 7.05 12.72 9.70
CA ALA A 80 6.81 14.16 9.73
C ALA A 80 5.37 14.55 10.14
N GLN A 81 4.50 13.60 10.48
CA GLN A 81 3.13 13.87 10.94
C GLN A 81 2.86 13.30 12.35
N PRO A 82 2.18 14.06 13.23
CA PRO A 82 1.72 13.56 14.51
C PRO A 82 0.37 12.87 14.29
N LEU A 83 0.38 11.59 13.92
CA LEU A 83 -0.65 10.59 14.22
C LEU A 83 -0.22 9.26 13.60
N ILE A 84 -0.26 8.20 14.41
CA ILE A 84 -0.12 6.75 14.12
C ILE A 84 1.23 6.08 14.47
N PHE A 85 2.37 6.77 14.60
CA PHE A 85 3.65 6.11 14.92
C PHE A 85 4.39 6.56 16.19
N GLU A 86 3.69 6.99 17.24
CA GLU A 86 4.28 7.06 18.60
C GLU A 86 4.77 5.69 19.14
N ILE A 87 4.59 4.60 18.38
CA ILE A 87 5.00 3.24 18.74
C ILE A 87 6.34 2.82 18.07
N LEU A 88 6.89 3.58 17.13
CA LEU A 88 8.12 3.20 16.41
C LEU A 88 9.43 3.61 17.12
N SER A 89 9.36 4.26 18.28
CA SER A 89 10.55 4.70 19.03
C SER A 89 11.14 3.65 19.97
N ASN A 90 10.76 2.37 19.84
CA ASN A 90 11.37 1.31 20.64
C ASN A 90 12.47 0.61 19.83
N GLU A 91 13.70 0.77 20.32
CA GLU A 91 14.99 0.25 19.86
C GLU A 91 15.10 -1.30 19.78
N ASN A 92 13.99 -2.03 19.63
CA ASN A 92 13.96 -3.49 19.43
C ASN A 92 13.73 -3.88 17.95
N ASP A 93 14.40 -3.16 17.06
CA ASP A 93 15.38 -3.62 16.07
C ASP A 93 15.27 -4.99 15.35
N THR A 94 14.06 -5.54 15.13
CA THR A 94 13.88 -6.74 14.26
C THR A 94 13.19 -6.41 12.93
N MET A 95 12.11 -5.63 12.94
CA MET A 95 11.38 -5.26 11.73
C MET A 95 12.10 -4.21 10.87
N PHE A 96 12.89 -3.36 11.52
CA PHE A 96 13.65 -2.28 10.90
C PHE A 96 14.88 -2.81 10.15
N GLN A 97 15.66 -3.69 10.79
CA GLN A 97 16.72 -4.45 10.14
C GLN A 97 16.21 -5.28 8.94
N MET A 98 14.94 -5.70 8.94
CA MET A 98 14.35 -6.42 7.82
C MET A 98 14.13 -5.52 6.61
N VAL A 99 13.42 -4.39 6.73
CA VAL A 99 13.18 -3.46 5.59
C VAL A 99 14.51 -3.00 5.00
N GLU A 100 15.49 -2.68 5.85
CA GLU A 100 16.87 -2.39 5.47
C GLU A 100 17.51 -3.56 4.68
N GLN A 101 17.48 -4.78 5.23
CA GLN A 101 17.96 -5.96 4.52
C GLN A 101 17.22 -6.18 3.19
N TYR A 102 15.94 -5.85 3.08
CA TYR A 102 15.16 -6.06 1.85
C TYR A 102 15.42 -5.01 0.77
N VAL A 103 15.47 -3.72 1.14
CA VAL A 103 15.77 -2.61 0.22
C VAL A 103 17.20 -2.74 -0.30
N CYS A 104 18.17 -3.05 0.57
CA CYS A 104 19.58 -3.14 0.21
C CYS A 104 19.95 -4.46 -0.50
N ARG A 105 19.33 -5.60 -0.16
CA ARG A 105 19.74 -6.89 -0.74
C ARG A 105 19.24 -7.13 -2.16
N TRP A 106 18.11 -6.55 -2.61
CA TRP A 106 17.64 -6.74 -4.00
C TRP A 106 18.55 -6.13 -5.06
N ASP A 107 19.55 -5.37 -4.62
CA ASP A 107 20.47 -4.71 -5.52
C ASP A 107 21.67 -5.58 -5.94
N GLU A 108 22.55 -6.08 -5.06
CA GLU A 108 23.84 -6.59 -5.60
C GLU A 108 24.37 -7.93 -5.06
N THR A 109 23.85 -8.52 -3.98
CA THR A 109 24.45 -9.75 -3.41
C THR A 109 23.48 -10.89 -3.08
N THR A 110 22.40 -11.01 -3.87
CA THR A 110 21.47 -12.18 -4.01
C THR A 110 20.28 -12.25 -3.04
N PRO A 111 19.01 -12.02 -3.48
CA PRO A 111 17.85 -12.47 -2.68
C PRO A 111 16.74 -13.09 -3.55
N THR A 112 15.63 -12.43 -3.87
CA THR A 112 14.47 -13.11 -4.49
C THR A 112 14.63 -13.31 -6.01
N LYS A 113 15.19 -12.32 -6.72
CA LYS A 113 15.35 -12.40 -8.18
C LYS A 113 16.30 -13.51 -8.62
N THR A 114 17.33 -13.79 -7.82
CA THR A 114 18.23 -14.91 -8.10
C THR A 114 17.59 -16.24 -7.76
N LEU A 115 16.83 -16.35 -6.66
CA LEU A 115 16.03 -17.53 -6.37
C LEU A 115 15.08 -17.85 -7.53
N ILE A 116 14.40 -16.84 -8.07
CA ILE A 116 13.54 -16.98 -9.26
C ILE A 116 14.35 -17.48 -10.46
N ARG A 117 15.50 -16.86 -10.77
CA ARG A 117 16.37 -17.28 -11.89
C ARG A 117 16.94 -18.68 -11.73
N GLN A 118 17.13 -19.14 -10.50
CA GLN A 118 17.58 -20.50 -10.16
C GLN A 118 16.43 -21.52 -10.12
N GLY A 119 15.18 -21.11 -10.38
CA GLY A 119 14.00 -21.98 -10.29
C GLY A 119 13.53 -22.27 -8.87
N ARG A 120 14.09 -21.62 -7.85
CA ARG A 120 13.74 -21.76 -6.42
C ARG A 120 12.54 -20.88 -6.08
N ILE A 121 11.41 -21.14 -6.74
CA ILE A 121 10.21 -20.29 -6.70
C ILE A 121 9.56 -20.26 -5.32
N ASP A 122 9.48 -21.39 -4.61
CA ASP A 122 8.83 -21.43 -3.30
C ASP A 122 9.60 -20.64 -2.25
N GLU A 123 10.93 -20.72 -2.27
CA GLU A 123 11.78 -19.92 -1.39
C GLU A 123 11.69 -18.42 -1.71
N ALA A 124 11.57 -18.07 -2.99
CA ALA A 124 11.32 -16.70 -3.41
C ALA A 124 9.98 -16.19 -2.86
N LYS A 125 8.92 -17.00 -2.92
CA LYS A 125 7.60 -16.67 -2.37
C LYS A 125 7.63 -16.54 -0.86
N GLN A 126 8.28 -17.46 -0.14
CA GLN A 126 8.43 -17.36 1.32
C GLN A 126 9.13 -16.06 1.72
N GLN A 127 10.15 -15.62 0.97
CA GLN A 127 10.79 -14.33 1.23
C GLN A 127 9.85 -13.14 1.00
N ILE A 128 9.02 -13.18 -0.04
CA ILE A 128 8.04 -12.12 -0.36
C ILE A 128 6.93 -12.07 0.70
N GLU A 129 6.38 -13.21 1.09
CA GLU A 129 5.37 -13.34 2.16
C GLU A 129 5.90 -12.79 3.48
N HIS A 130 7.10 -13.21 3.88
CA HIS A 130 7.72 -12.75 5.10
C HIS A 130 7.93 -11.24 5.10
N ALA A 131 8.37 -10.67 3.96
CA ALA A 131 8.57 -9.23 3.82
C ALA A 131 7.26 -8.43 3.87
N THR A 132 6.21 -8.92 3.22
CA THR A 132 4.92 -8.22 3.13
C THR A 132 4.11 -8.32 4.43
N MET A 133 4.24 -9.42 5.17
CA MET A 133 3.57 -9.61 6.47
C MET A 133 4.20 -8.78 7.60
N LEU A 134 5.52 -8.54 7.54
CA LEU A 134 6.27 -7.86 8.61
C LEU A 134 6.56 -6.39 8.30
N ALA A 135 6.26 -5.93 7.09
CA ALA A 135 6.38 -4.52 6.75
C ALA A 135 5.35 -3.69 7.56
N PRO A 136 5.77 -2.55 8.13
CA PRO A 136 4.82 -1.55 8.61
C PRO A 136 3.83 -1.19 7.51
N THR A 137 2.58 -0.89 7.86
CA THR A 137 1.52 -0.49 6.92
C THR A 137 2.03 0.46 5.84
N ALA A 138 2.65 1.57 6.25
CA ALA A 138 3.18 2.60 5.35
C ALA A 138 4.23 2.12 4.32
N LEU A 139 4.85 0.96 4.51
CA LEU A 139 5.91 0.41 3.66
C LEU A 139 5.45 -0.80 2.85
N MET A 140 4.25 -1.34 3.10
CA MET A 140 3.76 -2.54 2.42
C MET A 140 3.66 -2.34 0.90
N GLU A 141 3.18 -1.17 0.47
CA GLU A 141 3.13 -0.85 -0.97
C GLU A 141 4.53 -0.80 -1.59
N LEU A 142 5.52 -0.22 -0.91
CA LEU A 142 6.90 -0.17 -1.40
C LEU A 142 7.47 -1.57 -1.58
N VAL A 143 7.33 -2.42 -0.56
CA VAL A 143 7.80 -3.82 -0.62
C VAL A 143 7.16 -4.51 -1.82
N TYR A 144 5.85 -4.37 -2.00
CA TYR A 144 5.14 -4.92 -3.16
C TYR A 144 5.70 -4.40 -4.49
N GLN A 145 5.93 -3.10 -4.61
CA GLN A 145 6.36 -2.48 -5.86
C GLN A 145 7.76 -2.91 -6.31
N LEU A 146 8.61 -3.27 -5.35
CA LEU A 146 9.98 -3.66 -5.58
C LEU A 146 10.09 -5.14 -6.03
N VAL A 147 9.07 -5.98 -5.77
CA VAL A 147 9.08 -7.41 -6.15
C VAL A 147 9.23 -7.58 -7.67
N PRO A 148 10.09 -8.50 -8.15
CA PRO A 148 10.27 -8.79 -9.58
C PRO A 148 9.10 -9.64 -10.13
N TRP A 149 7.89 -9.09 -10.12
CA TRP A 149 6.64 -9.78 -10.50
C TRP A 149 6.68 -10.37 -11.92
N LYS A 150 7.33 -9.67 -12.85
CA LYS A 150 7.43 -10.12 -14.25
C LYS A 150 8.29 -11.38 -14.36
N GLU A 151 9.39 -11.43 -13.62
CA GLU A 151 10.28 -12.60 -13.57
C GLU A 151 9.66 -13.75 -12.79
N LEU A 152 8.92 -13.47 -11.71
CA LEU A 152 8.22 -14.51 -10.95
C LEU A 152 7.11 -15.18 -11.79
N ALA A 153 6.47 -14.41 -12.68
CA ALA A 153 5.46 -14.87 -13.63
C ALA A 153 4.28 -15.65 -13.01
N ASP A 154 3.97 -15.42 -11.74
CA ASP A 154 2.85 -16.02 -11.03
C ASP A 154 1.81 -14.95 -10.68
N GLY A 155 0.84 -14.78 -11.58
CA GLY A 155 -0.21 -13.78 -11.43
C GLY A 155 -1.17 -14.07 -10.26
N GLN A 156 -1.36 -15.33 -9.88
CA GLN A 156 -2.26 -15.69 -8.78
C GLN A 156 -1.61 -15.38 -7.42
N TYR A 157 -0.32 -15.70 -7.29
CA TYR A 157 0.45 -15.30 -6.13
C TYR A 157 0.56 -13.77 -6.00
N GLN A 158 0.77 -13.08 -7.13
CA GLN A 158 0.77 -11.62 -7.17
C GLN A 158 -0.59 -11.05 -6.74
N ARG A 159 -1.71 -11.66 -7.15
CA ARG A 159 -3.08 -11.29 -6.75
C ARG A 159 -3.22 -11.34 -5.23
N LEU A 160 -2.89 -12.48 -4.62
CA LEU A 160 -2.98 -12.67 -3.18
C LEU A 160 -2.15 -11.64 -2.43
N THR A 161 -0.90 -11.43 -2.86
CA THR A 161 -0.02 -10.44 -2.22
C THR A 161 -0.57 -9.02 -2.35
N ALA A 162 -1.08 -8.64 -3.53
CA ALA A 162 -1.66 -7.31 -3.76
C ALA A 162 -2.92 -7.07 -2.92
N LEU A 163 -3.78 -8.08 -2.76
CA LEU A 163 -4.98 -7.99 -1.92
C LEU A 163 -4.62 -7.89 -0.43
N ASN A 164 -3.58 -8.58 0.03
CA ASN A 164 -3.06 -8.43 1.40
C ASN A 164 -2.51 -7.04 1.65
N VAL A 165 -1.70 -6.52 0.73
CA VAL A 165 -1.18 -5.14 0.80
C VAL A 165 -2.35 -4.16 0.82
N ARG A 166 -3.33 -4.32 -0.07
CA ARG A 166 -4.50 -3.43 -0.15
C ARG A 166 -5.35 -3.43 1.12
N LYS A 167 -5.46 -4.59 1.80
CA LYS A 167 -6.25 -4.75 3.02
C LYS A 167 -5.61 -4.04 4.21
N ASN A 168 -4.29 -4.09 4.30
CA ASN A 168 -3.53 -3.56 5.43
C ASN A 168 -3.05 -2.12 5.21
N GLU A 169 -2.93 -1.68 3.96
CA GLU A 169 -2.65 -0.30 3.58
C GLU A 169 -3.92 0.56 3.71
N GLU A 170 -3.92 1.50 4.65
CA GLU A 170 -5.10 2.32 4.95
C GLU A 170 -5.41 3.29 3.80
N TYR A 171 -4.38 3.76 3.08
CA TYR A 171 -4.51 4.74 1.99
C TYR A 171 -3.55 4.47 0.82
N PRO A 172 -3.78 3.43 0.03
CA PRO A 172 -2.90 3.06 -1.08
C PRO A 172 -2.90 4.12 -2.18
N THR A 173 -1.84 4.12 -3.00
CA THR A 173 -1.77 5.07 -4.11
C THR A 173 -2.78 4.78 -5.20
N ARG A 174 -3.17 5.84 -5.91
CA ARG A 174 -3.93 5.71 -7.17
C ARG A 174 -3.20 4.87 -8.22
N GLN A 175 -1.86 4.86 -8.18
CA GLN A 175 -1.05 4.03 -9.08
C GLN A 175 -1.18 2.55 -8.72
N PHE A 176 -1.07 2.22 -7.43
CA PHE A 176 -1.28 0.87 -6.93
C PHE A 176 -2.70 0.39 -7.19
N ASP A 177 -3.73 1.18 -6.87
CA ASP A 177 -5.13 0.84 -7.15
C ASP A 177 -5.36 0.57 -8.64
N ARG A 178 -4.77 1.37 -9.54
CA ARG A 178 -4.86 1.13 -10.99
C ARG A 178 -4.20 -0.18 -11.41
N HIS A 179 -3.04 -0.49 -10.82
CA HIS A 179 -2.34 -1.75 -11.07
C HIS A 179 -3.14 -2.94 -10.52
N LEU A 180 -3.65 -2.84 -9.31
CA LEU A 180 -4.52 -3.82 -8.67
C LEU A 180 -5.75 -4.11 -9.55
N VAL A 181 -6.49 -3.10 -9.99
CA VAL A 181 -7.65 -3.29 -10.89
C VAL A 181 -7.28 -4.06 -12.15
N ARG A 182 -6.13 -3.75 -12.77
CA ARG A 182 -5.65 -4.47 -13.96
C ARG A 182 -5.33 -5.92 -13.64
N LEU A 183 -4.61 -6.16 -12.55
CA LEU A 183 -4.24 -7.50 -12.09
C LEU A 183 -5.49 -8.33 -11.77
N LEU A 184 -6.46 -7.76 -11.06
CA LEU A 184 -7.69 -8.45 -10.67
C LEU A 184 -8.54 -8.88 -11.87
N ARG A 185 -8.54 -8.08 -12.95
CA ARG A 185 -9.22 -8.42 -14.21
C ARG A 185 -8.50 -9.49 -15.03
N GLN A 186 -7.19 -9.67 -14.82
CA GLN A 186 -6.36 -10.64 -15.54
C GLN A 186 -6.21 -11.97 -14.79
N THR A 187 -6.67 -12.03 -13.55
CA THR A 187 -6.54 -13.19 -12.65
C THR A 187 -7.93 -13.66 -12.22
N LYS A 188 -7.98 -14.78 -11.48
CA LYS A 188 -9.24 -15.36 -10.98
C LYS A 188 -9.25 -15.29 -9.46
N PRO A 189 -10.41 -15.11 -8.82
CA PRO A 189 -10.51 -15.15 -7.36
C PRO A 189 -9.93 -16.45 -6.77
N CYS A 190 -9.17 -16.33 -5.69
CA CYS A 190 -8.62 -17.48 -4.97
C CYS A 190 -9.66 -17.99 -3.96
N VAL A 191 -10.59 -18.82 -4.45
CA VAL A 191 -11.71 -19.38 -3.67
C VAL A 191 -11.48 -20.83 -3.24
N GLY A 192 -11.99 -21.18 -2.05
CA GLY A 192 -12.06 -22.55 -1.54
C GLY A 192 -10.75 -23.03 -0.88
N GLY A 193 -10.85 -23.41 0.39
CA GLY A 193 -9.73 -23.89 1.22
C GLY A 193 -9.76 -23.25 2.62
N GLU A 194 -9.06 -23.86 3.58
CA GLU A 194 -8.79 -23.23 4.88
C GLU A 194 -7.90 -22.01 4.64
N GLY A 195 -8.36 -20.81 5.02
CA GLY A 195 -7.65 -19.55 4.76
C GLY A 195 -7.86 -18.90 3.39
N SER A 196 -8.95 -19.21 2.68
CA SER A 196 -9.29 -18.51 1.42
C SER A 196 -9.41 -17.00 1.64
N LEU A 197 -8.59 -16.21 0.95
CA LEU A 197 -8.61 -14.75 1.06
C LEU A 197 -9.90 -14.14 0.47
N GLU A 198 -10.48 -14.82 -0.52
CA GLU A 198 -11.59 -14.29 -1.31
C GLU A 198 -12.83 -15.20 -1.31
N ARG A 199 -13.99 -14.55 -1.48
CA ARG A 199 -15.28 -15.19 -1.78
C ARG A 199 -15.84 -14.67 -3.10
N THR A 200 -16.74 -15.43 -3.70
CA THR A 200 -17.47 -15.05 -4.91
C THR A 200 -18.97 -15.00 -4.65
N PHE A 201 -19.69 -14.29 -5.52
CA PHE A 201 -21.13 -14.17 -5.46
C PHE A 201 -21.75 -14.65 -6.77
N ASP A 202 -22.76 -15.51 -6.68
CA ASP A 202 -23.47 -16.04 -7.86
C ASP A 202 -24.69 -15.18 -8.24
N LYS A 203 -25.03 -14.20 -7.41
CA LYS A 203 -26.19 -13.32 -7.58
C LYS A 203 -25.77 -11.87 -7.36
N PRO A 204 -26.52 -10.91 -7.94
CA PRO A 204 -26.31 -9.51 -7.62
C PRO A 204 -26.40 -9.24 -6.11
N ILE A 205 -25.56 -8.33 -5.63
CA ILE A 205 -25.47 -7.93 -4.23
C ILE A 205 -25.64 -6.43 -4.10
N THR A 206 -26.24 -5.99 -3.00
CA THR A 206 -26.20 -4.59 -2.59
C THR A 206 -24.93 -4.36 -1.79
N VAL A 207 -24.20 -3.30 -2.13
CA VAL A 207 -23.03 -2.85 -1.38
C VAL A 207 -23.22 -1.40 -0.94
N TYR A 208 -22.50 -1.04 0.11
CA TYR A 208 -22.56 0.26 0.77
C TYR A 208 -21.16 0.84 0.93
N ARG A 209 -21.05 2.17 1.00
CA ARG A 209 -19.81 2.87 1.30
C ARG A 209 -20.11 4.10 2.14
N GLY A 210 -19.52 4.18 3.32
CA GLY A 210 -19.52 5.39 4.12
C GLY A 210 -18.35 6.28 3.73
N GLU A 211 -18.63 7.56 3.51
CA GLU A 211 -17.61 8.55 3.17
C GLU A 211 -17.68 9.77 4.07
N ILE A 212 -16.52 10.30 4.42
CA ILE A 212 -16.35 11.63 5.03
C ILE A 212 -15.62 12.53 4.04
N ASP A 213 -15.41 13.80 4.39
CA ASP A 213 -14.64 14.78 3.60
C ASP A 213 -13.22 14.31 3.21
N LYS A 214 -12.62 13.47 4.05
CA LYS A 214 -11.32 12.81 3.80
C LYS A 214 -11.41 11.52 2.98
N SER A 215 -12.58 11.06 2.57
CA SER A 215 -12.68 9.84 1.78
C SER A 215 -12.30 10.09 0.31
N VAL A 216 -11.73 9.08 -0.33
CA VAL A 216 -11.69 9.06 -1.80
C VAL A 216 -13.12 8.80 -2.28
N HIS A 217 -13.74 9.82 -2.87
CA HIS A 217 -15.08 9.72 -3.41
C HIS A 217 -15.20 8.58 -4.43
N PHE A 218 -16.11 7.64 -4.16
CA PHE A 218 -16.30 6.39 -4.90
C PHE A 218 -15.03 5.58 -5.10
N GLY A 219 -14.21 5.52 -4.05
CA GLY A 219 -13.05 4.62 -3.97
C GLY A 219 -13.43 3.15 -4.18
N LEU A 220 -12.41 2.30 -4.35
CA LEU A 220 -12.63 0.89 -4.71
C LEU A 220 -13.34 0.07 -3.62
N SER A 221 -13.22 0.46 -2.35
CA SER A 221 -13.69 -0.31 -1.20
C SER A 221 -15.17 -0.04 -0.91
N TRP A 222 -15.97 -1.11 -0.93
CA TRP A 222 -17.38 -1.14 -0.56
C TRP A 222 -17.59 -2.27 0.45
N THR A 223 -18.73 -2.34 1.10
CA THR A 223 -19.07 -3.41 2.04
C THR A 223 -20.48 -3.94 1.79
N THR A 224 -20.72 -5.23 2.01
CA THR A 224 -22.09 -5.76 2.02
C THR A 224 -22.86 -5.42 3.29
N SER A 225 -22.23 -4.76 4.26
CA SER A 225 -22.81 -4.41 5.56
C SER A 225 -23.07 -2.91 5.70
N LEU A 226 -24.35 -2.53 5.77
CA LEU A 226 -24.75 -1.14 6.04
C LEU A 226 -24.16 -0.60 7.35
N ASN A 227 -24.10 -1.44 8.39
CA ASN A 227 -23.53 -1.07 9.68
C ASN A 227 -22.03 -0.73 9.57
N VAL A 228 -21.27 -1.47 8.77
CA VAL A 228 -19.85 -1.16 8.52
C VAL A 228 -19.73 0.17 7.77
N ALA A 229 -20.55 0.39 6.74
CA ALA A 229 -20.57 1.67 6.03
C ALA A 229 -20.91 2.85 6.95
N GLN A 230 -21.88 2.69 7.86
CA GLN A 230 -22.23 3.72 8.84
C GLN A 230 -21.04 4.08 9.74
N LYS A 231 -20.30 3.10 10.26
CA LYS A 231 -19.08 3.34 11.05
C LYS A 231 -18.04 4.17 10.29
N PHE A 232 -17.91 3.96 8.98
CA PHE A 232 -17.01 4.76 8.15
C PHE A 232 -17.52 6.19 7.90
N ALA A 233 -18.84 6.37 7.72
CA ALA A 233 -19.45 7.69 7.59
C ALA A 233 -19.41 8.51 8.89
N GLU A 234 -19.39 7.83 10.04
CA GLU A 234 -19.35 8.47 11.37
C GLU A 234 -17.93 8.55 11.96
N ARG A 235 -16.91 8.06 11.22
CA ARG A 235 -15.53 7.94 11.72
C ARG A 235 -14.99 9.32 12.11
N PHE A 236 -14.26 9.35 13.22
CA PHE A 236 -13.69 10.58 13.79
C PHE A 236 -14.74 11.63 14.22
N GLY A 237 -15.96 11.18 14.56
CA GLY A 237 -17.04 12.06 15.01
C GLY A 237 -17.56 12.99 13.91
N LYS A 238 -17.42 12.58 12.66
CA LYS A 238 -17.88 13.33 11.48
C LYS A 238 -19.29 12.88 11.09
N GLU A 239 -20.02 13.76 10.40
CA GLU A 239 -21.27 13.41 9.73
C GLU A 239 -20.99 13.21 8.24
N GLY A 240 -20.74 11.97 7.87
CA GLY A 240 -20.47 11.56 6.49
C GLY A 240 -21.75 11.25 5.69
N THR A 241 -21.55 10.75 4.47
CA THR A 241 -22.61 10.27 3.58
C THR A 241 -22.47 8.77 3.37
N ILE A 242 -23.60 8.06 3.40
CA ILE A 242 -23.65 6.65 3.03
C ILE A 242 -24.15 6.55 1.60
N TYR A 243 -23.41 5.81 0.79
CA TYR A 243 -23.75 5.50 -0.58
C TYR A 243 -24.10 4.02 -0.72
N SER A 244 -24.95 3.69 -1.68
CA SER A 244 -25.26 2.32 -2.03
C SER A 244 -25.41 2.10 -3.54
N LEU A 245 -25.21 0.86 -3.97
CA LEU A 245 -25.56 0.40 -5.30
C LEU A 245 -25.71 -1.13 -5.34
N VAL A 246 -26.34 -1.63 -6.39
CA VAL A 246 -26.37 -3.06 -6.70
C VAL A 246 -25.27 -3.39 -7.72
N LEU A 247 -24.41 -4.35 -7.36
CA LEU A 247 -23.37 -4.90 -8.22
C LEU A 247 -23.78 -6.28 -8.72
N LYS A 248 -23.60 -6.52 -10.01
CA LYS A 248 -23.65 -7.87 -10.58
C LYS A 248 -22.34 -8.63 -10.30
N PRO A 249 -22.33 -9.98 -10.26
CA PRO A 249 -21.13 -10.77 -10.04
C PRO A 249 -19.92 -10.36 -10.89
N GLU A 250 -20.12 -10.07 -12.17
CA GLU A 250 -19.08 -9.69 -13.12
C GLU A 250 -18.49 -8.27 -12.88
N GLU A 251 -19.13 -7.47 -12.04
CA GLU A 251 -18.68 -6.11 -11.68
C GLU A 251 -17.77 -6.11 -10.45
N ILE A 252 -17.73 -7.23 -9.71
CA ILE A 252 -16.93 -7.40 -8.50
C ILE A 252 -15.49 -7.78 -8.91
N LEU A 253 -14.52 -6.96 -8.48
CA LEU A 253 -13.10 -7.21 -8.77
C LEU A 253 -12.50 -8.24 -7.80
N ALA A 254 -12.88 -8.13 -6.53
CA ALA A 254 -12.53 -9.03 -5.44
C ALA A 254 -13.53 -8.85 -4.29
N ALA A 255 -13.70 -9.86 -3.45
CA ALA A 255 -14.43 -9.74 -2.19
C ALA A 255 -13.74 -10.58 -1.15
N TYR A 256 -13.45 -10.01 0.02
CA TYR A 256 -12.74 -10.70 1.08
C TYR A 256 -13.67 -11.72 1.76
N ALA A 257 -13.14 -12.91 2.06
CA ALA A 257 -13.96 -14.03 2.53
C ALA A 257 -14.43 -13.88 3.99
N ASP A 258 -13.57 -13.37 4.87
CA ASP A 258 -13.84 -13.22 6.30
C ASP A 258 -12.91 -12.17 6.94
N ASP A 259 -13.21 -10.89 6.76
CA ASP A 259 -12.40 -9.77 7.23
C ASP A 259 -13.11 -8.91 8.28
N GLY A 260 -14.28 -9.34 8.78
CA GLY A 260 -15.14 -8.57 9.68
C GLY A 260 -15.81 -7.33 9.07
N GLU A 261 -15.23 -6.76 8.01
CA GLU A 261 -15.73 -5.59 7.28
C GLU A 261 -16.64 -5.96 6.11
N GLN A 262 -16.63 -7.23 5.68
CA GLN A 262 -17.33 -7.76 4.52
C GLN A 262 -17.00 -6.97 3.25
N GLU A 263 -15.71 -6.65 3.08
CA GLU A 263 -15.24 -5.75 2.04
C GLU A 263 -15.35 -6.37 0.62
N VAL A 264 -15.78 -5.52 -0.31
CA VAL A 264 -15.93 -5.80 -1.74
C VAL A 264 -15.20 -4.71 -2.51
N LEU A 265 -14.28 -5.10 -3.38
CA LEU A 265 -13.59 -4.18 -4.27
C LEU A 265 -14.32 -4.10 -5.60
N ALA A 266 -14.76 -2.89 -5.97
CA ALA A 266 -15.45 -2.63 -7.22
C ALA A 266 -15.11 -1.26 -7.79
N LYS A 267 -15.10 -1.15 -9.12
CA LYS A 267 -15.09 0.15 -9.80
C LYS A 267 -16.52 0.47 -10.23
N VAL A 268 -17.09 1.52 -9.63
CA VAL A 268 -18.51 1.85 -9.83
C VAL A 268 -18.70 2.99 -10.82
N ASP A 269 -19.88 3.01 -11.45
CA ASP A 269 -20.36 4.15 -12.23
C ASP A 269 -21.19 5.05 -11.30
N ALA A 270 -20.77 6.31 -11.17
CA ALA A 270 -21.41 7.30 -10.30
C ALA A 270 -22.90 7.50 -10.60
N SER A 271 -23.35 7.27 -11.84
CA SER A 271 -24.75 7.43 -12.24
C SER A 271 -25.71 6.40 -11.61
N ARG A 272 -25.16 5.31 -11.05
CA ARG A 272 -25.91 4.23 -10.41
C ARG A 272 -25.88 4.26 -8.89
N VAL A 273 -25.15 5.21 -8.31
CA VAL A 273 -24.97 5.29 -6.86
C VAL A 273 -26.09 6.12 -6.25
N GLU A 274 -26.70 5.57 -5.22
CA GLU A 274 -27.76 6.22 -4.44
C GLU A 274 -27.23 6.66 -3.08
N VAL A 275 -27.73 7.77 -2.56
CA VAL A 275 -27.50 8.20 -1.17
C VAL A 275 -28.54 7.52 -0.28
N VAL A 276 -28.10 6.95 0.83
CA VAL A 276 -28.93 6.23 1.81
C VAL A 276 -29.15 7.09 3.06
#